data_AF-A0A530K6C3-F1
#
_entry.id   AF-A0A530K6C3-F1
#
_cell.length_a   1.000
_cell.length_b   1.000
_cell.length_c   1.000
_cell.angle_alpha   90.00
_cell.angle_beta   90.00
_cell.angle_gamma   90.00
#
_symmetry.space_group_name_H-M   'P 1'
#
loop_
_entity.id
_entity.type
_entity.pdbx_description
1 polymer ?
#
loop_
_entity_poly.entity_id
_entity_poly.type
_entity_poly.pdbx_seq_one_letter_code
_entity_poly.pdbx_strand_id
1 'polypeptide(L)'
;LMGGIAVSFALGGAAIAGLLLLHMAFDSAWTTILLSAAAVVPALATRWRSYPALGWISVGAVIAVLGRVAFDPTIVGAEFLSTTPVFNWLLPGYGIPAMAFGFAAWQLARTTNGRPRLAMEAAAALFALLTLAMLVRHAMHGGVIDTGAMTLAEQAIYTLIAIGAGAILVAIDMRSPSSVLRYGSMAAGVASVAFIVVRHFVVLNPLLSDESTGRIPVFNLLFLAYLLPAVAAGGLALYARDKRPKWYAQMLAVVAAVLALAYATLSVRRLFKGEFIGLWSGLGQLETYTYSALWLAIGVVLLTAGVRLKSQVLRIASAALIAIAVLKVFIFDMSELEGVLRALSFIGLGAVLIGIGLFYQRLLTRAAKEGSAAP
;
A
#
# COMPACT_ATOMS: atom_id res chain seq x y z
N LEU A 1 6.71 -11.50 40.86
CA LEU A 1 6.18 -12.07 39.59
C LEU A 1 5.87 -13.56 39.81
N MET A 2 4.69 -13.90 40.35
CA MET A 2 4.41 -15.25 40.91
C MET A 2 3.58 -16.15 39.98
N GLY A 3 3.99 -16.32 38.73
CA GLY A 3 3.49 -17.39 37.87
C GLY A 3 4.59 -18.40 37.66
N GLY A 4 4.66 -19.45 38.50
CA GLY A 4 5.64 -20.52 38.32
C GLY A 4 5.37 -21.31 37.03
N ILE A 5 6.31 -22.18 36.66
CA ILE A 5 6.21 -23.06 35.49
C ILE A 5 4.91 -23.88 35.54
N ALA A 6 4.56 -24.43 36.72
CA ALA A 6 3.34 -25.20 36.91
C ALA A 6 2.05 -24.42 36.59
N VAL A 7 1.96 -23.13 36.97
CA VAL A 7 0.79 -22.28 36.67
C VAL A 7 0.70 -22.02 35.17
N SER A 8 1.83 -21.79 34.52
CA SER A 8 1.88 -21.60 33.06
C SER A 8 1.42 -22.85 32.31
N PHE A 9 1.85 -24.04 32.73
CA PHE A 9 1.40 -25.31 32.15
C PHE A 9 -0.09 -25.57 32.40
N ALA A 10 -0.58 -25.34 33.61
CA ALA A 10 -1.99 -25.53 33.93
C ALA A 10 -2.89 -24.60 33.11
N LEU A 11 -2.56 -23.30 33.06
CA LEU A 11 -3.32 -22.32 32.27
C LEU A 11 -3.21 -22.57 30.76
N GLY A 12 -2.02 -22.94 30.27
CA GLY A 12 -1.81 -23.30 28.87
C GLY A 12 -2.60 -24.54 28.46
N GLY A 13 -2.57 -25.60 29.27
CA GLY A 13 -3.33 -26.82 29.05
C GLY A 13 -4.85 -26.57 29.06
N ALA A 14 -5.34 -25.80 30.05
CA ALA A 14 -6.75 -25.39 30.11
C ALA A 14 -7.16 -24.55 28.89
N ALA A 15 -6.29 -23.65 28.42
CA ALA A 15 -6.56 -22.86 27.23
C ALA A 15 -6.64 -23.72 25.97
N ILE A 16 -5.70 -24.65 25.77
CA ILE A 16 -5.72 -25.57 24.62
C ILE A 16 -6.98 -26.44 24.66
N ALA A 17 -7.29 -27.02 25.82
CA ALA A 17 -8.51 -27.82 26.00
C ALA A 17 -9.78 -26.99 25.70
N GLY A 18 -9.82 -25.73 26.14
CA GLY A 18 -10.92 -24.81 25.85
C GLY A 18 -11.05 -24.47 24.36
N LEU A 19 -9.95 -24.18 23.67
CA LEU A 19 -9.97 -23.91 22.23
C LEU A 19 -10.39 -25.17 21.44
N LEU A 20 -9.93 -26.35 21.84
CA LEU A 20 -10.35 -27.64 21.25
C LEU A 20 -11.84 -27.90 21.50
N LEU A 21 -12.32 -27.66 22.72
CA LEU A 21 -13.74 -27.78 23.03
C LEU A 21 -14.57 -26.85 22.14
N LEU A 22 -14.19 -25.58 21.99
CA LEU A 22 -14.89 -24.65 21.11
C LEU A 22 -14.88 -25.11 19.66
N HIS A 23 -13.76 -25.67 19.19
CA HIS A 23 -13.64 -26.20 17.83
C HIS A 23 -14.49 -27.46 17.60
N MET A 24 -14.64 -28.33 18.60
CA MET A 24 -15.42 -29.56 18.49
C MET A 24 -16.92 -29.37 18.75
N ALA A 25 -17.29 -28.36 19.53
CA ALA A 25 -18.67 -28.16 19.98
C ALA A 25 -19.52 -27.29 19.04
N PHE A 26 -18.90 -26.48 18.19
CA PHE A 26 -19.60 -25.48 17.37
C PHE A 26 -19.32 -25.65 15.88
N ASP A 27 -20.27 -25.20 15.07
CA ASP A 27 -20.11 -25.14 13.63
C ASP A 27 -19.01 -24.16 13.21
N SER A 28 -18.62 -24.30 11.95
CA SER A 28 -17.61 -23.54 11.20
C SER A 28 -17.58 -22.03 11.54
N ALA A 29 -18.74 -21.36 11.43
CA ALA A 29 -18.86 -19.92 11.60
C ALA A 29 -18.67 -19.48 13.06
N TRP A 30 -19.40 -20.15 13.95
CA TRP A 30 -19.39 -19.86 15.38
C TRP A 30 -18.05 -20.16 16.01
N THR A 31 -17.35 -21.20 15.55
CA THR A 31 -16.00 -21.55 15.99
C THR A 31 -15.05 -20.36 15.83
N THR A 32 -15.02 -19.71 14.67
CA THR A 32 -14.14 -18.56 14.42
C THR A 32 -14.43 -17.40 15.38
N ILE A 33 -15.72 -17.08 15.56
CA ILE A 33 -16.17 -16.00 16.44
C ILE A 33 -15.83 -16.32 17.90
N LEU A 34 -16.14 -17.53 18.37
CA LEU A 34 -15.95 -17.95 19.75
C LEU A 34 -14.46 -18.10 20.10
N LEU A 35 -13.64 -18.63 19.19
CA LEU A 35 -12.18 -18.68 19.37
C LEU A 35 -11.60 -17.26 19.52
N SER A 36 -12.13 -16.30 18.76
CA SER A 36 -11.68 -14.90 18.89
C SER A 36 -12.14 -14.25 20.19
N ALA A 37 -13.37 -14.52 20.64
CA ALA A 37 -13.89 -14.08 21.92
C ALA A 37 -13.12 -14.73 23.09
N ALA A 38 -12.67 -15.98 22.94
CA ALA A 38 -11.86 -16.68 23.94
C ALA A 38 -10.52 -15.97 24.21
N ALA A 39 -9.99 -15.18 23.28
CA ALA A 39 -8.79 -14.35 23.50
C ALA A 39 -9.02 -13.24 24.56
N VAL A 40 -10.27 -12.84 24.78
CA VAL A 40 -10.64 -11.78 25.75
C VAL A 40 -10.56 -12.26 27.19
N VAL A 41 -10.90 -13.53 27.45
CA VAL A 41 -10.94 -14.13 28.79
C VAL A 41 -9.58 -14.06 29.51
N PRO A 42 -8.47 -14.56 28.94
CA PRO A 42 -7.16 -14.47 29.59
C PRO A 42 -6.68 -13.01 29.70
N ALA A 43 -7.03 -12.14 28.74
CA ALA A 43 -6.72 -10.71 28.84
C ALA A 43 -7.45 -10.05 30.03
N LEU A 44 -8.73 -10.33 30.26
CA LEU A 44 -9.48 -9.83 31.42
C LEU A 44 -8.96 -10.42 32.74
N ALA A 45 -8.58 -11.69 32.75
CA ALA A 45 -8.01 -12.34 33.93
C ALA A 45 -6.76 -11.63 34.47
N THR A 46 -6.04 -10.89 33.61
CA THR A 46 -4.91 -10.04 34.04
C THR A 46 -5.28 -8.92 35.02
N ARG A 47 -6.57 -8.56 35.14
CA ARG A 47 -7.04 -7.59 36.16
C ARG A 47 -6.89 -8.13 37.58
N TRP A 48 -7.07 -9.44 37.75
CA TRP A 48 -6.99 -10.09 39.05
C TRP A 48 -5.59 -10.65 39.32
N ARG A 49 -4.95 -11.20 38.28
CA ARG A 49 -3.61 -11.82 38.39
C ARG A 49 -2.76 -11.46 37.18
N SER A 50 -1.69 -10.68 37.38
CA SER A 50 -0.77 -10.26 36.32
C SER A 50 0.25 -11.36 35.95
N TYR A 51 -0.23 -12.56 35.58
CA TYR A 51 0.65 -13.64 35.12
C TYR A 51 1.05 -13.43 33.65
N PRO A 52 2.36 -13.48 33.30
CA PRO A 52 2.81 -13.32 31.92
C PRO A 52 2.18 -14.31 30.93
N ALA A 53 1.87 -15.53 31.40
CA ALA A 53 1.25 -16.58 30.59
C ALA A 53 -0.11 -16.15 30.00
N LEU A 54 -0.92 -15.38 30.74
CA LEU A 54 -2.27 -14.98 30.29
C LEU A 54 -2.24 -14.13 29.02
N GLY A 55 -1.28 -13.19 28.91
CA GLY A 55 -1.09 -12.43 27.69
C GLY A 55 -0.78 -13.33 26.50
N TRP A 56 0.15 -14.29 26.68
CA TRP A 56 0.52 -15.23 25.61
C TRP A 56 -0.57 -16.24 25.27
N ILE A 57 -1.43 -16.61 26.22
CA ILE A 57 -2.62 -17.43 25.93
C ILE A 57 -3.59 -16.66 25.00
N SER A 58 -3.74 -15.35 25.19
CA SER A 58 -4.53 -14.49 24.27
C SER A 58 -3.94 -14.54 22.84
N VAL A 59 -2.59 -14.55 22.73
CA VAL A 59 -1.87 -14.74 21.46
C VAL A 59 -2.10 -16.13 20.87
N GLY A 60 -2.15 -17.17 21.70
CA GLY A 60 -2.48 -18.53 21.26
C GLY A 60 -3.86 -18.62 20.59
N ALA A 61 -4.86 -17.92 21.12
CA ALA A 61 -6.18 -17.84 20.51
C ALA A 61 -6.14 -17.14 19.14
N VAL A 62 -5.36 -16.07 18.97
CA VAL A 62 -5.13 -15.46 17.64
C VAL A 62 -4.55 -16.47 16.65
N ILE A 63 -3.56 -17.25 17.06
CA ILE A 63 -2.94 -18.28 16.18
C ILE A 63 -3.98 -19.32 15.77
N ALA A 64 -4.85 -19.75 16.70
CA ALA A 64 -5.92 -20.70 16.40
C ALA A 64 -6.92 -20.12 15.39
N VAL A 65 -7.33 -18.86 15.55
CA VAL A 65 -8.23 -18.18 14.60
C VAL A 65 -7.55 -18.01 13.24
N LEU A 66 -6.27 -17.64 13.20
CA LEU A 66 -5.50 -17.56 11.94
C LEU A 66 -5.43 -18.91 11.22
N GLY A 67 -5.14 -20.00 11.95
CA GLY A 67 -5.12 -21.34 11.39
C GLY A 67 -6.48 -21.75 10.83
N ARG A 68 -7.56 -21.42 11.55
CA ARG A 68 -8.93 -21.69 11.11
C ARG A 68 -9.27 -20.92 9.83
N VAL A 69 -9.01 -19.63 9.79
CA VAL A 69 -9.29 -18.76 8.64
C VAL A 69 -8.44 -19.12 7.43
N ALA A 70 -7.19 -19.55 7.64
CA ALA A 70 -6.33 -20.05 6.56
C ALA A 70 -6.86 -21.34 5.93
N PHE A 71 -7.49 -22.21 6.73
CA PHE A 71 -8.08 -23.46 6.24
C PHE A 71 -9.37 -23.23 5.44
N ASP A 72 -10.28 -22.42 5.97
CA ASP A 72 -11.50 -22.03 5.26
C ASP A 72 -11.74 -20.52 5.41
N PRO A 73 -11.36 -19.72 4.38
CA PRO A 73 -11.53 -18.27 4.37
C PRO A 73 -12.99 -17.80 4.30
N THR A 74 -13.93 -18.67 3.91
CA THR A 74 -15.35 -18.29 3.81
C THR A 74 -16.05 -18.25 5.17
N ILE A 75 -15.38 -18.76 6.21
CA ILE A 75 -15.83 -18.84 7.61
C ILE A 75 -16.98 -19.82 7.84
N VAL A 76 -17.94 -19.91 6.92
CA VAL A 76 -19.16 -20.73 7.05
C VAL A 76 -19.20 -21.88 6.03
N GLY A 77 -18.28 -21.88 5.06
CA GLY A 77 -18.37 -22.71 3.87
C GLY A 77 -18.95 -21.92 2.69
N ALA A 78 -18.46 -22.22 1.48
CA ALA A 78 -18.83 -21.48 0.27
C ALA A 78 -20.33 -21.54 -0.05
N GLU A 79 -20.99 -22.65 0.30
CA GLU A 79 -22.41 -22.92 0.03
C GLU A 79 -23.37 -22.12 0.93
N PHE A 80 -22.92 -21.70 2.12
CA PHE A 80 -23.72 -20.95 3.09
C PHE A 80 -23.43 -19.44 3.07
N LEU A 81 -22.53 -19.00 2.18
CA LEU A 81 -22.14 -17.61 2.09
C LEU A 81 -23.17 -16.82 1.26
N SER A 82 -23.85 -15.88 1.92
CA SER A 82 -24.78 -14.94 1.25
C SER A 82 -24.05 -14.10 0.21
N THR A 83 -24.71 -13.82 -0.93
CA THR A 83 -24.19 -12.97 -2.01
C THR A 83 -24.29 -11.47 -1.71
N THR A 84 -24.88 -11.09 -0.59
CA THR A 84 -24.95 -9.68 -0.16
C THR A 84 -23.55 -9.12 0.07
N PRO A 85 -23.13 -8.04 -0.61
CA PRO A 85 -21.71 -7.63 -0.65
C PRO A 85 -21.06 -7.31 0.70
N VAL A 86 -21.79 -6.66 1.61
CA VAL A 86 -21.24 -6.15 2.89
C VAL A 86 -21.79 -6.90 4.09
N PHE A 87 -23.11 -7.08 4.18
CA PHE A 87 -23.77 -7.70 5.32
C PHE A 87 -23.89 -9.22 5.15
N ASN A 88 -22.74 -9.88 4.96
CA ASN A 88 -22.61 -11.33 4.93
C ASN A 88 -21.76 -11.83 6.12
N TRP A 89 -21.55 -13.14 6.22
CA TRP A 89 -20.79 -13.78 7.30
C TRP A 89 -19.29 -13.42 7.36
N LEU A 90 -18.70 -12.87 6.30
CA LEU A 90 -17.31 -12.40 6.32
C LEU A 90 -17.17 -11.18 7.24
N LEU A 91 -18.18 -10.30 7.29
CA LEU A 91 -18.14 -9.11 8.15
C LEU A 91 -18.04 -9.47 9.64
N PRO A 92 -18.94 -10.29 10.25
CA PRO A 92 -18.77 -10.74 11.62
C PRO A 92 -17.62 -11.74 11.76
N GLY A 93 -17.37 -12.59 10.75
CA GLY A 93 -16.34 -13.64 10.78
C GLY A 93 -14.91 -13.11 10.89
N TYR A 94 -14.61 -11.95 10.31
CA TYR A 94 -13.31 -11.28 10.42
C TYR A 94 -13.35 -10.02 11.31
N GLY A 95 -14.47 -9.29 11.30
CA GLY A 95 -14.62 -8.05 12.06
C GLY A 95 -14.77 -8.27 13.56
N ILE A 96 -15.47 -9.32 14.02
CA ILE A 96 -15.54 -9.65 15.45
C ILE A 96 -14.15 -10.03 16.00
N PRO A 97 -13.35 -10.88 15.32
CA PRO A 97 -11.96 -11.09 15.73
C PRO A 97 -11.14 -9.81 15.83
N ALA A 98 -11.27 -8.89 14.87
CA ALA A 98 -10.57 -7.60 14.92
C ALA A 98 -10.93 -6.81 16.19
N MET A 99 -12.22 -6.74 16.54
CA MET A 99 -12.69 -6.08 17.76
C MET A 99 -12.24 -6.80 19.03
N ALA A 100 -12.33 -8.13 19.06
CA ALA A 100 -11.95 -8.95 20.22
C ALA A 100 -10.44 -8.81 20.52
N PHE A 101 -9.60 -8.86 19.50
CA PHE A 101 -8.15 -8.67 19.64
C PHE A 101 -7.82 -7.22 20.02
N GLY A 102 -8.54 -6.23 19.47
CA GLY A 102 -8.40 -4.83 19.86
C GLY A 102 -8.76 -4.60 21.33
N PHE A 103 -9.83 -5.24 21.81
CA PHE A 103 -10.21 -5.20 23.22
C PHE A 103 -9.18 -5.89 24.12
N ALA A 104 -8.68 -7.07 23.73
CA ALA A 104 -7.62 -7.76 24.45
C ALA A 104 -6.34 -6.91 24.52
N ALA A 105 -5.95 -6.25 23.42
CA ALA A 105 -4.85 -5.30 23.39
C ALA A 105 -5.07 -4.13 24.37
N TRP A 106 -6.23 -3.47 24.32
CA TRP A 106 -6.58 -2.38 25.22
C TRP A 106 -6.53 -2.80 26.70
N GLN A 107 -7.02 -4.00 26.99
CA GLN A 107 -7.02 -4.54 28.34
C GLN A 107 -5.61 -4.84 28.84
N LEU A 108 -4.79 -5.49 28.01
CA LEU A 108 -3.38 -5.79 28.32
C LEU A 108 -2.55 -4.51 28.48
N ALA A 109 -2.87 -3.44 27.75
CA ALA A 109 -2.25 -2.13 27.91
C ALA A 109 -2.42 -1.57 29.32
N ARG A 110 -3.59 -1.80 29.94
CA ARG A 110 -3.93 -1.29 31.28
C ARG A 110 -3.36 -2.13 32.42
N THR A 111 -2.99 -3.38 32.18
CA THR A 111 -2.57 -4.31 33.24
C THR A 111 -1.09 -4.67 33.18
N THR A 112 -0.64 -5.27 32.08
CA THR A 112 0.71 -5.82 31.96
C THR A 112 1.62 -4.97 31.09
N ASN A 113 1.03 -4.27 30.11
CA ASN A 113 1.71 -3.44 29.13
C ASN A 113 2.89 -4.14 28.41
N GLY A 114 2.84 -5.47 28.32
CA GLY A 114 3.93 -6.31 27.80
C GLY A 114 3.84 -6.62 26.31
N ARG A 115 4.79 -7.42 25.80
CA ARG A 115 4.85 -7.86 24.39
C ARG A 115 3.56 -8.48 23.83
N PRO A 116 2.78 -9.28 24.58
CA PRO A 116 1.50 -9.81 24.08
C PRO A 116 0.51 -8.72 23.64
N ARG A 117 0.57 -7.52 24.24
CA ARG A 117 -0.23 -6.36 23.82
C ARG A 117 0.03 -6.02 22.34
N LEU A 118 1.30 -6.00 21.93
CA LEU A 118 1.69 -5.66 20.56
C LEU A 118 1.24 -6.72 19.56
N ALA A 119 1.31 -7.99 19.95
CA ALA A 119 0.79 -9.08 19.13
C ALA A 119 -0.73 -8.96 18.95
N MET A 120 -1.47 -8.60 20.01
CA MET A 120 -2.90 -8.31 19.92
C MET A 120 -3.23 -7.09 19.05
N GLU A 121 -2.48 -5.99 19.17
CA GLU A 121 -2.65 -4.80 18.32
C GLU A 121 -2.42 -5.13 16.83
N ALA A 122 -1.35 -5.88 16.54
CA ALA A 122 -1.04 -6.32 15.19
C ALA A 122 -2.10 -7.29 14.64
N ALA A 123 -2.59 -8.21 15.48
CA ALA A 123 -3.67 -9.13 15.10
C ALA A 123 -4.98 -8.39 14.84
N ALA A 124 -5.34 -7.42 15.67
CA ALA A 124 -6.52 -6.58 15.47
C ALA A 124 -6.45 -5.82 14.15
N ALA A 125 -5.30 -5.20 13.86
CA ALA A 125 -5.07 -4.51 12.60
C ALA A 125 -5.14 -5.47 11.40
N LEU A 126 -4.49 -6.64 11.51
CA LEU A 126 -4.51 -7.67 10.46
C LEU A 126 -5.95 -8.12 10.16
N PHE A 127 -6.74 -8.47 11.17
CA PHE A 127 -8.12 -8.91 10.96
C PHE A 127 -9.03 -7.80 10.44
N ALA A 128 -8.81 -6.54 10.84
CA ALA A 128 -9.53 -5.41 10.26
C ALA A 128 -9.23 -5.28 8.75
N LEU A 129 -7.97 -5.44 8.35
CA LEU A 129 -7.54 -5.38 6.96
C LEU A 129 -8.01 -6.62 6.16
N LEU A 130 -7.99 -7.81 6.76
CA LEU A 130 -8.53 -9.03 6.16
C LEU A 130 -10.04 -8.91 5.96
N THR A 131 -10.77 -8.29 6.90
CA THR A 131 -12.20 -8.00 6.74
C THR A 131 -12.44 -7.19 5.46
N LEU A 132 -11.69 -6.10 5.28
CA LEU A 132 -11.79 -5.28 4.07
C LEU A 132 -11.41 -6.07 2.82
N ALA A 133 -10.30 -6.82 2.85
CA ALA A 133 -9.84 -7.58 1.70
C ALA A 133 -10.84 -8.67 1.27
N MET A 134 -11.40 -9.41 2.23
CA MET A 134 -12.37 -10.47 1.95
C MET A 134 -13.70 -9.93 1.46
N LEU A 135 -14.19 -8.81 2.01
CA LEU A 135 -15.39 -8.15 1.52
C LEU A 135 -15.20 -7.61 0.10
N VAL A 136 -14.03 -7.07 -0.22
CA VAL A 136 -13.67 -6.62 -1.57
C VAL A 136 -13.66 -7.80 -2.54
N ARG A 137 -12.96 -8.90 -2.21
CA ARG A 137 -12.95 -10.14 -3.02
C ARG A 137 -14.38 -10.58 -3.32
N HIS A 138 -15.18 -10.74 -2.26
CA HIS A 138 -16.55 -11.21 -2.34
C HIS A 138 -17.43 -10.31 -3.20
N ALA A 139 -17.41 -9.00 -2.95
CA ALA A 139 -18.23 -8.03 -3.66
C ALA A 139 -17.89 -7.95 -5.16
N MET A 140 -16.60 -8.05 -5.49
CA MET A 140 -16.14 -7.95 -6.88
C MET A 140 -16.32 -9.24 -7.68
N HIS A 141 -16.50 -10.38 -7.00
CA HIS A 141 -16.73 -11.70 -7.61
C HIS A 141 -18.19 -12.15 -7.49
N GLY A 142 -19.14 -11.20 -7.42
CA GLY A 142 -20.58 -11.50 -7.46
C GLY A 142 -21.09 -12.30 -6.26
N GLY A 143 -20.39 -12.25 -5.12
CA GLY A 143 -20.78 -12.94 -3.91
C GLY A 143 -20.12 -14.31 -3.71
N VAL A 144 -19.12 -14.66 -4.51
CA VAL A 144 -18.38 -15.93 -4.38
C VAL A 144 -16.91 -15.66 -4.11
N ILE A 145 -16.30 -16.43 -3.20
CA ILE A 145 -14.85 -16.43 -2.99
C ILE A 145 -14.25 -17.55 -3.86
N ASP A 146 -13.84 -17.21 -5.07
CA ASP A 146 -13.26 -18.17 -6.03
C ASP A 146 -11.82 -17.81 -6.41
N THR A 147 -11.21 -18.63 -7.27
CA THR A 147 -9.91 -18.37 -7.88
C THR A 147 -10.02 -17.57 -9.19
N GLY A 148 -11.12 -16.84 -9.38
CA GLY A 148 -11.35 -16.02 -10.58
C GLY A 148 -10.22 -15.02 -10.81
N ALA A 149 -10.05 -14.63 -12.08
CA ALA A 149 -9.02 -13.68 -12.48
C ALA A 149 -9.17 -12.36 -11.71
N MET A 150 -8.08 -11.91 -11.09
CA MET A 150 -8.05 -10.64 -10.38
C MET A 150 -8.13 -9.49 -11.39
N THR A 151 -9.03 -8.55 -11.14
CA THR A 151 -9.13 -7.31 -11.92
C THR A 151 -8.14 -6.26 -11.41
N LEU A 152 -7.80 -5.27 -12.25
CA LEU A 152 -6.97 -4.15 -11.80
C LEU A 152 -7.64 -3.37 -10.67
N ALA A 153 -8.96 -3.22 -10.70
CA ALA A 153 -9.73 -2.55 -9.66
C ALA A 153 -9.56 -3.23 -8.30
N GLU A 154 -9.65 -4.56 -8.27
CA GLU A 154 -9.48 -5.35 -7.05
C GLU A 154 -8.05 -5.22 -6.50
N GLN A 155 -7.07 -5.38 -7.40
CA GLN A 155 -5.66 -5.27 -7.06
C GLN A 155 -5.30 -3.86 -6.53
N ALA A 156 -5.92 -2.81 -7.06
CA ALA A 156 -5.71 -1.44 -6.59
C ALA A 156 -6.16 -1.26 -5.14
N ILE A 157 -7.30 -1.83 -4.77
CA ILE A 157 -7.82 -1.78 -3.39
C ILE A 157 -6.90 -2.57 -2.46
N TYR A 158 -6.43 -3.76 -2.86
CA TYR A 158 -5.45 -4.51 -2.05
C TYR A 158 -4.13 -3.78 -1.87
N THR A 159 -3.67 -3.05 -2.88
CA THR A 159 -2.50 -2.18 -2.76
C THR A 159 -2.70 -1.11 -1.70
N LEU A 160 -3.86 -0.43 -1.70
CA LEU A 160 -4.17 0.60 -0.71
C LEU A 160 -4.25 0.00 0.71
N ILE A 161 -4.87 -1.16 0.85
CA ILE A 161 -4.92 -1.93 2.11
C ILE A 161 -3.50 -2.26 2.58
N ALA A 162 -2.63 -2.75 1.69
CA ALA A 162 -1.25 -3.12 2.02
C ALA A 162 -0.40 -1.90 2.43
N ILE A 163 -0.53 -0.76 1.73
CA ILE A 163 0.16 0.48 2.11
C ILE A 163 -0.35 0.99 3.47
N GLY A 164 -1.67 0.95 3.70
CA GLY A 164 -2.27 1.28 4.99
C GLY A 164 -1.78 0.37 6.12
N ALA A 165 -1.67 -0.94 5.87
CA ALA A 165 -1.09 -1.91 6.79
C ALA A 165 0.35 -1.54 7.16
N GLY A 166 1.17 -1.17 6.16
CA GLY A 166 2.53 -0.66 6.37
C GLY A 166 2.56 0.56 7.30
N ALA A 167 1.66 1.53 7.08
CA ALA A 167 1.55 2.71 7.93
C ALA A 167 1.18 2.37 9.39
N ILE A 168 0.20 1.48 9.59
CA ILE A 168 -0.24 1.02 10.91
C ILE A 168 0.90 0.30 11.63
N LEU A 169 1.62 -0.61 10.95
CA LEU A 169 2.74 -1.33 11.56
C LEU A 169 3.91 -0.41 11.95
N VAL A 170 4.21 0.60 11.13
CA VAL A 170 5.19 1.63 11.49
C VAL A 170 4.71 2.42 12.71
N ALA A 171 3.41 2.75 12.80
CA ALA A 171 2.85 3.45 13.96
C ALA A 171 2.92 2.62 15.25
N ILE A 172 2.62 1.32 15.20
CA ILE A 172 2.71 0.39 16.34
C ILE A 172 4.17 0.27 16.81
N ASP A 173 5.11 0.07 15.87
CA ASP A 173 6.53 -0.07 16.19
C ASP A 173 7.11 1.20 16.83
N MET A 174 6.67 2.39 16.43
CA MET A 174 7.11 3.65 17.07
C MET A 174 6.60 3.80 18.51
N ARG A 175 5.41 3.26 18.83
CA ARG A 175 4.86 3.32 20.20
C ARG A 175 5.55 2.32 21.12
N SER A 176 6.02 1.19 20.60
CA SER A 176 6.67 0.14 21.38
C SER A 176 7.65 -0.62 20.49
N PRO A 177 8.91 -0.14 20.40
CA PRO A 177 9.90 -0.67 19.47
C PRO A 177 10.16 -2.16 19.69
N SER A 178 10.11 -2.93 18.61
CA SER A 178 10.55 -4.33 18.63
C SER A 178 11.29 -4.67 17.34
N SER A 179 12.36 -5.47 17.45
CA SER A 179 13.12 -5.91 16.28
C SER A 179 12.24 -6.67 15.28
N VAL A 180 11.35 -7.52 15.79
CA VAL A 180 10.44 -8.34 14.98
C VAL A 180 9.47 -7.47 14.19
N LEU A 181 8.78 -6.50 14.82
CA LEU A 181 7.87 -5.61 14.08
C LEU A 181 8.63 -4.71 13.11
N ARG A 182 9.81 -4.22 13.49
CA ARG A 182 10.66 -3.41 12.61
C ARG A 182 11.04 -4.16 11.34
N TYR A 183 11.63 -5.36 11.45
CA TYR A 183 12.05 -6.13 10.28
C TYR A 183 10.85 -6.72 9.53
N GLY A 184 9.84 -7.22 10.23
CA GLY A 184 8.63 -7.79 9.62
C GLY A 184 7.85 -6.76 8.79
N SER A 185 7.65 -5.55 9.31
CA SER A 185 6.97 -4.49 8.54
C SER A 185 7.79 -4.00 7.35
N MET A 186 9.13 -3.96 7.45
CA MET A 186 9.98 -3.65 6.30
C MET A 186 9.90 -4.74 5.23
N ALA A 187 9.98 -6.01 5.61
CA ALA A 187 9.85 -7.14 4.68
C ALA A 187 8.48 -7.14 3.98
N ALA A 188 7.39 -6.95 4.74
CA ALA A 188 6.05 -6.81 4.19
C ALA A 188 5.93 -5.60 3.23
N GLY A 189 6.57 -4.47 3.57
CA GLY A 189 6.61 -3.30 2.71
C GLY A 189 7.36 -3.52 1.41
N VAL A 190 8.52 -4.20 1.45
CA VAL A 190 9.29 -4.56 0.25
C VAL A 190 8.49 -5.53 -0.63
N ALA A 191 7.88 -6.55 -0.04
CA ALA A 191 7.01 -7.47 -0.76
C ALA A 191 5.84 -6.72 -1.41
N SER A 192 5.20 -5.80 -0.68
CA SER A 192 4.11 -4.96 -1.21
C SER A 192 4.55 -4.14 -2.41
N VAL A 193 5.73 -3.50 -2.35
CA VAL A 193 6.28 -2.76 -3.49
C VAL A 193 6.56 -3.68 -4.68
N ALA A 194 7.12 -4.86 -4.46
CA ALA A 194 7.33 -5.84 -5.53
C ALA A 194 6.00 -6.25 -6.19
N PHE A 195 4.96 -6.53 -5.40
CA PHE A 195 3.63 -6.83 -5.92
C PHE A 195 3.03 -5.66 -6.70
N ILE A 196 3.19 -4.42 -6.23
CA ILE A 196 2.73 -3.23 -6.94
C ILE A 196 3.38 -3.18 -8.32
N VAL A 197 4.71 -3.30 -8.40
CA VAL A 197 5.46 -3.25 -9.65
C VAL A 197 5.01 -4.35 -10.61
N VAL A 198 4.97 -5.60 -10.17
CA VAL A 198 4.60 -6.73 -11.02
C VAL A 198 3.14 -6.62 -11.48
N ARG A 199 2.21 -6.38 -10.56
CA ARG A 199 0.78 -6.42 -10.88
C ARG A 199 0.33 -5.19 -11.67
N HIS A 200 0.73 -3.98 -11.32
CA HIS A 200 0.20 -2.76 -11.97
C HIS A 200 0.90 -2.44 -13.28
N PHE A 201 2.17 -2.83 -13.44
CA PHE A 201 2.94 -2.47 -14.63
C PHE A 201 3.07 -3.61 -15.64
N VAL A 202 3.01 -4.86 -15.19
CA VAL A 202 3.24 -6.04 -16.05
C VAL A 202 1.97 -6.85 -16.26
N VAL A 203 1.30 -7.28 -15.19
CA VAL A 203 0.20 -8.26 -15.31
C VAL A 203 -1.14 -7.63 -15.65
N LEU A 204 -1.55 -6.60 -14.90
CA LEU A 204 -2.87 -5.96 -14.97
C LEU A 204 -2.82 -4.56 -15.57
N ASN A 205 -1.72 -4.23 -16.26
CA ASN A 205 -1.57 -2.93 -16.89
C ASN A 205 -2.60 -2.81 -18.03
N PRO A 206 -3.49 -1.80 -18.05
CA PRO A 206 -4.52 -1.65 -19.09
C PRO A 206 -3.97 -1.49 -20.50
N LEU A 207 -2.69 -1.11 -20.65
CA LEU A 207 -2.01 -1.15 -21.96
C LEU A 207 -1.93 -2.58 -22.53
N LEU A 208 -1.77 -3.57 -21.64
CA LEU A 208 -1.58 -4.98 -21.99
C LEU A 208 -2.88 -5.78 -21.85
N SER A 209 -3.66 -5.53 -20.80
CA SER A 209 -4.90 -6.25 -20.52
C SER A 209 -6.12 -5.69 -21.26
N ASP A 210 -6.07 -4.42 -21.66
CA ASP A 210 -7.21 -3.64 -22.20
C ASP A 210 -8.48 -3.76 -21.36
N GLU A 211 -8.29 -3.87 -20.04
CA GLU A 211 -9.40 -3.71 -19.10
C GLU A 211 -9.97 -2.30 -19.22
N SER A 212 -11.30 -2.18 -19.26
CA SER A 212 -11.96 -0.87 -19.32
C SER A 212 -11.52 -0.02 -18.14
N THR A 213 -11.02 1.17 -18.44
CA THR A 213 -10.64 2.14 -17.41
C THR A 213 -11.84 2.83 -16.77
N GLY A 214 -13.07 2.49 -17.16
CA GLY A 214 -14.32 3.05 -16.64
C GLY A 214 -14.77 4.32 -17.36
N ARG A 215 -16.05 4.69 -17.17
CA ARG A 215 -16.74 5.73 -17.96
C ARG A 215 -16.36 7.17 -17.59
N ILE A 216 -16.22 7.45 -16.30
CA ILE A 216 -16.01 8.82 -15.80
C ILE A 216 -14.58 9.28 -16.16
N PRO A 217 -14.37 10.44 -16.81
CA PRO A 217 -13.05 10.80 -17.30
C PRO A 217 -11.96 10.99 -16.23
N VAL A 218 -12.32 11.55 -15.08
CA VAL A 218 -11.36 11.90 -14.01
C VAL A 218 -11.31 10.83 -12.91
N PHE A 219 -12.48 10.41 -12.41
CA PHE A 219 -12.60 9.33 -11.42
C PHE A 219 -12.74 7.98 -12.12
N ASN A 220 -11.64 7.57 -12.74
CA ASN A 220 -11.53 6.34 -13.52
C ASN A 220 -10.68 5.29 -12.78
N LEU A 221 -10.53 4.12 -13.39
CA LEU A 221 -9.72 3.03 -12.85
C LEU A 221 -8.24 3.42 -12.68
N LEU A 222 -7.69 4.28 -13.54
CA LEU A 222 -6.30 4.75 -13.42
C LEU A 222 -6.12 5.64 -12.18
N PHE A 223 -7.14 6.42 -11.82
CA PHE A 223 -7.15 7.20 -10.58
C PHE A 223 -7.05 6.26 -9.37
N LEU A 224 -7.86 5.19 -9.35
CA LEU A 224 -7.84 4.21 -8.27
C LEU A 224 -6.56 3.36 -8.25
N ALA A 225 -6.06 2.93 -9.41
CA ALA A 225 -4.96 1.97 -9.53
C ALA A 225 -3.56 2.60 -9.50
N TYR A 226 -3.41 3.86 -9.90
CA TYR A 226 -2.10 4.51 -9.97
C TYR A 226 -2.03 5.76 -9.10
N LEU A 227 -3.00 6.68 -9.18
CA LEU A 227 -2.90 7.94 -8.44
C LEU A 227 -3.09 7.76 -6.93
N LEU A 228 -4.13 7.04 -6.48
CA LEU A 228 -4.36 6.82 -5.05
C LEU A 228 -3.19 6.03 -4.41
N PRO A 229 -2.70 4.92 -4.99
CA PRO A 229 -1.49 4.26 -4.52
C PRO A 229 -0.25 5.16 -4.53
N ALA A 230 -0.07 6.03 -5.53
CA ALA A 230 1.02 6.99 -5.54
C ALA A 230 0.97 7.94 -4.34
N VAL A 231 -0.20 8.52 -4.07
CA VAL A 231 -0.41 9.42 -2.93
C VAL A 231 -0.22 8.68 -1.60
N ALA A 232 -0.77 7.48 -1.47
CA ALA A 232 -0.64 6.67 -0.26
C ALA A 232 0.83 6.26 -0.01
N ALA A 233 1.54 5.78 -1.03
CA ALA A 233 2.95 5.42 -0.93
C ALA A 233 3.83 6.64 -0.65
N GLY A 234 3.55 7.79 -1.26
CA GLY A 234 4.23 9.05 -0.98
C GLY A 234 4.00 9.54 0.45
N GLY A 235 2.76 9.46 0.93
CA GLY A 235 2.42 9.75 2.33
C GLY A 235 3.14 8.82 3.31
N LEU A 236 3.20 7.52 3.00
CA LEU A 236 3.94 6.55 3.80
C LEU A 236 5.46 6.81 3.76
N ALA A 237 6.01 7.20 2.60
CA ALA A 237 7.42 7.55 2.46
C ALA A 237 7.79 8.75 3.36
N LEU A 238 6.95 9.79 3.37
CA LEU A 238 7.11 10.94 4.26
C LEU A 238 6.97 10.54 5.73
N TYR A 239 5.94 9.75 6.05
CA TYR A 239 5.69 9.28 7.42
C TYR A 239 6.83 8.41 7.95
N ALA A 240 7.46 7.60 7.10
CA ALA A 240 8.53 6.66 7.46
C ALA A 240 9.94 7.27 7.43
N ARG A 241 10.12 8.47 6.86
CA ARG A 241 11.43 9.10 6.58
C ARG A 241 12.37 9.13 7.78
N ASP A 242 11.85 9.45 8.97
CA ASP A 242 12.63 9.58 10.21
C ASP A 242 12.46 8.38 11.16
N LYS A 243 11.73 7.34 10.71
CA LYS A 243 11.36 6.16 11.51
C LYS A 243 11.99 4.86 11.00
N ARG A 244 12.41 4.87 9.74
CA ARG A 244 12.93 3.71 9.01
C ARG A 244 14.25 4.07 8.31
N PRO A 245 15.06 3.07 7.92
CA PRO A 245 16.27 3.31 7.15
C PRO A 245 15.97 4.12 5.88
N LYS A 246 16.92 4.99 5.50
CA LYS A 246 16.78 5.90 4.35
C LYS A 246 16.38 5.17 3.06
N TRP A 247 16.96 3.99 2.80
CA TRP A 247 16.67 3.19 1.60
C TRP A 247 15.18 2.81 1.51
N TYR A 248 14.52 2.52 2.64
CA TYR A 248 13.13 2.09 2.68
C TYR A 248 12.19 3.25 2.36
N ALA A 249 12.42 4.41 2.97
CA ALA A 249 11.67 5.62 2.66
C ALA A 249 11.90 6.07 1.20
N GLN A 250 13.13 5.93 0.70
CA GLN A 250 13.46 6.21 -0.71
C GLN A 250 12.76 5.24 -1.67
N MET A 251 12.73 3.94 -1.37
CA MET A 251 12.00 2.94 -2.16
C MET A 251 10.51 3.31 -2.28
N LEU A 252 9.88 3.68 -1.15
CA LEU A 252 8.47 4.11 -1.14
C LEU A 252 8.26 5.42 -1.94
N ALA A 253 9.18 6.37 -1.83
CA ALA A 253 9.12 7.61 -2.61
C ALA A 253 9.29 7.36 -4.12
N VAL A 254 10.18 6.43 -4.49
CA VAL A 254 10.40 6.04 -5.89
C VAL A 254 9.17 5.35 -6.47
N VAL A 255 8.60 4.35 -5.78
CA VAL A 255 7.38 3.69 -6.29
C VAL A 255 6.21 4.67 -6.38
N ALA A 256 6.08 5.61 -5.44
CA ALA A 256 5.09 6.68 -5.50
C ALA A 256 5.28 7.56 -6.74
N ALA A 257 6.52 7.98 -7.03
CA ALA A 257 6.83 8.80 -8.19
C ALA A 257 6.57 8.06 -9.51
N VAL A 258 6.94 6.78 -9.59
CA VAL A 258 6.72 5.94 -10.76
C VAL A 258 5.23 5.71 -11.00
N LEU A 259 4.44 5.44 -9.96
CA LEU A 259 2.99 5.33 -10.05
C LEU A 259 2.34 6.65 -10.50
N ALA A 260 2.79 7.80 -9.98
CA ALA A 260 2.28 9.12 -10.39
C ALA A 260 2.60 9.44 -11.85
N LEU A 261 3.82 9.13 -12.30
CA LEU A 261 4.23 9.31 -13.70
C LEU A 261 3.44 8.37 -14.63
N ALA A 262 3.21 7.13 -14.19
CA ALA A 262 2.39 6.16 -14.92
C ALA A 262 0.93 6.63 -15.03
N TYR A 263 0.33 7.10 -13.93
CA TYR A 263 -1.00 7.71 -13.94
C TYR A 263 -1.09 8.84 -14.97
N ALA A 264 -0.14 9.79 -14.94
CA ALA A 264 -0.15 10.93 -15.85
C ALA A 264 -0.03 10.48 -17.32
N THR A 265 0.87 9.53 -17.59
CA THR A 265 1.08 9.00 -18.95
C THR A 265 -0.15 8.21 -19.44
N LEU A 266 -0.68 7.28 -18.64
CA LEU A 266 -1.87 6.51 -19.02
C LEU A 266 -3.11 7.40 -19.17
N SER A 267 -3.21 8.48 -18.40
CA SER A 267 -4.31 9.46 -18.52
C SER A 267 -4.29 10.18 -19.86
N VAL A 268 -3.11 10.50 -20.41
CA VAL A 268 -2.99 11.04 -21.77
C VAL A 268 -3.50 10.02 -22.78
N ARG A 269 -3.09 8.75 -22.68
CA ARG A 269 -3.59 7.71 -23.60
C ARG A 269 -5.10 7.60 -23.56
N ARG A 270 -5.66 7.58 -22.34
CA ARG A 270 -7.11 7.53 -22.11
C ARG A 270 -7.84 8.73 -22.70
N LEU A 271 -7.24 9.92 -22.67
CA LEU A 271 -7.82 11.12 -23.28
C LEU A 271 -8.01 10.97 -24.80
N PHE A 272 -7.08 10.28 -25.48
CA PHE A 272 -7.14 10.08 -26.93
C PHE A 272 -7.90 8.81 -27.35
N LYS A 273 -7.84 7.73 -26.57
CA LYS A 273 -8.40 6.42 -26.93
C LYS A 273 -9.75 6.11 -26.26
N GLY A 274 -10.14 6.84 -25.23
CA GLY A 274 -11.35 6.57 -24.45
C GLY A 274 -11.11 5.54 -23.35
N GLU A 275 -12.10 4.68 -23.08
CA GLU A 275 -12.08 3.76 -21.94
C GLU A 275 -11.07 2.62 -22.09
N PHE A 276 -10.85 2.17 -23.32
CA PHE A 276 -9.97 1.05 -23.69
C PHE A 276 -8.67 1.61 -24.26
N ILE A 277 -7.54 1.26 -23.63
CA ILE A 277 -6.23 1.88 -23.91
C ILE A 277 -5.17 0.87 -24.36
N GLY A 278 -5.57 -0.29 -24.83
CA GLY A 278 -4.69 -1.37 -25.28
C GLY A 278 -3.65 -0.91 -26.31
N LEU A 279 -2.47 -1.54 -26.29
CA LEU A 279 -1.34 -1.20 -27.18
C LEU A 279 -1.71 -1.31 -28.67
N TRP A 280 -2.62 -2.21 -29.03
CA TRP A 280 -3.06 -2.45 -30.40
C TRP A 280 -3.84 -1.28 -31.03
N SER A 281 -4.34 -0.33 -30.24
CA SER A 281 -5.09 0.83 -30.75
C SER A 281 -4.23 1.85 -31.52
N GLY A 282 -2.92 1.57 -31.68
CA GLY A 282 -1.97 2.44 -32.37
C GLY A 282 -1.66 3.73 -31.61
N LEU A 283 -0.67 4.49 -32.07
CA LEU A 283 -0.31 5.80 -31.51
C LEU A 283 -0.66 6.90 -32.52
N GLY A 284 -1.44 7.89 -32.08
CA GLY A 284 -1.70 9.07 -32.89
C GLY A 284 -0.54 10.08 -32.79
N GLN A 285 -0.32 10.88 -33.83
CA GLN A 285 0.75 11.89 -33.83
C GLN A 285 0.57 12.93 -32.72
N LEU A 286 -0.64 13.47 -32.56
CA LEU A 286 -0.97 14.40 -31.46
C LEU A 286 -0.83 13.77 -30.07
N GLU A 287 -1.11 12.47 -29.95
CA GLU A 287 -0.94 11.71 -28.70
C GLU A 287 0.55 11.64 -28.33
N THR A 288 1.41 11.30 -29.30
CA THR A 288 2.87 11.23 -29.12
C THR A 288 3.46 12.55 -28.65
N TYR A 289 3.06 13.67 -29.28
CA TYR A 289 3.51 15.01 -28.88
C TYR A 289 3.00 15.40 -27.49
N THR A 290 1.78 14.99 -27.14
CA THR A 290 1.21 15.26 -25.81
C THR A 290 2.00 14.55 -24.71
N TYR A 291 2.49 13.32 -24.93
CA TYR A 291 3.38 12.66 -23.96
C TYR A 291 4.67 13.45 -23.72
N SER A 292 5.30 13.96 -24.77
CA SER A 292 6.53 14.76 -24.66
C SER A 292 6.28 16.06 -23.88
N ALA A 293 5.20 16.77 -24.21
CA ALA A 293 4.78 17.98 -23.52
C ALA A 293 4.47 17.71 -22.04
N LEU A 294 3.77 16.61 -21.73
CA LEU A 294 3.45 16.20 -20.37
C LEU A 294 4.73 15.92 -19.56
N TRP A 295 5.67 15.13 -20.09
CA TRP A 295 6.89 14.79 -19.37
C TRP A 295 7.79 16.01 -19.12
N LEU A 296 7.88 16.93 -20.09
CA LEU A 296 8.54 18.22 -19.89
C LEU A 296 7.86 19.05 -18.81
N ALA A 297 6.52 19.14 -18.83
CA ALA A 297 5.77 19.88 -17.82
C ALA A 297 5.97 19.30 -16.41
N ILE A 298 5.89 17.98 -16.25
CA ILE A 298 6.18 17.28 -14.99
C ILE A 298 7.63 17.57 -14.57
N GLY A 299 8.59 17.48 -15.49
CA GLY A 299 9.98 17.80 -15.24
C GLY A 299 10.18 19.22 -14.70
N VAL A 300 9.56 20.22 -15.32
CA VAL A 300 9.62 21.63 -14.87
C VAL A 300 8.97 21.81 -13.50
N VAL A 301 7.83 21.17 -13.24
CA VAL A 301 7.15 21.19 -11.93
C VAL A 301 8.05 20.59 -10.86
N LEU A 302 8.65 19.43 -11.13
CA LEU A 302 9.60 18.78 -10.21
C LEU A 302 10.84 19.64 -9.98
N LEU A 303 11.40 20.29 -11.01
CA LEU A 303 12.54 21.18 -10.87
C LEU A 303 12.22 22.38 -9.98
N THR A 304 11.05 22.99 -10.22
CA THR A 304 10.55 24.13 -9.45
C THR A 304 10.33 23.73 -7.99
N ALA A 305 9.70 22.59 -7.75
CA ALA A 305 9.52 22.03 -6.41
C ALA A 305 10.88 21.70 -5.76
N GLY A 306 11.82 21.14 -6.51
CA GLY A 306 13.17 20.79 -6.03
C GLY A 306 13.96 22.00 -5.58
N VAL A 307 13.80 23.14 -6.24
CA VAL A 307 14.43 24.40 -5.81
C VAL A 307 13.71 25.02 -4.63
N ARG A 308 12.38 25.07 -4.62
CA ARG A 308 11.61 25.60 -3.47
C ARG A 308 11.86 24.80 -2.19
N LEU A 309 11.93 23.48 -2.30
CA LEU A 309 12.15 22.56 -1.18
C LEU A 309 13.64 22.31 -0.89
N LYS A 310 14.56 22.96 -1.61
CA LYS A 310 16.02 22.75 -1.51
C LYS A 310 16.44 21.26 -1.61
N SER A 311 15.69 20.46 -2.37
CA SER A 311 15.92 19.02 -2.50
C SER A 311 16.80 18.69 -3.70
N GLN A 312 18.02 18.23 -3.45
CA GLN A 312 18.93 17.78 -4.53
C GLN A 312 18.37 16.59 -5.30
N VAL A 313 17.73 15.63 -4.61
CA VAL A 313 17.15 14.45 -5.23
C VAL A 313 16.08 14.85 -6.25
N LEU A 314 15.21 15.79 -5.89
CA LEU A 314 14.13 16.25 -6.77
C LEU A 314 14.66 17.02 -7.99
N ARG A 315 15.74 17.80 -7.80
CA ARG A 315 16.45 18.46 -8.91
C ARG A 315 17.07 17.45 -9.87
N ILE A 316 17.77 16.44 -9.37
CA ILE A 316 18.37 15.39 -10.22
C ILE A 316 17.28 14.60 -10.95
N ALA A 317 16.22 14.17 -10.26
CA ALA A 317 15.09 13.47 -10.87
C ALA A 317 14.42 14.31 -11.96
N SER A 318 14.23 15.61 -11.72
CA SER A 318 13.69 16.52 -12.72
C SER A 318 14.60 16.68 -13.94
N ALA A 319 15.91 16.82 -13.74
CA ALA A 319 16.88 16.93 -14.82
C ALA A 319 16.91 15.65 -15.68
N ALA A 320 16.86 14.48 -15.04
CA ALA A 320 16.77 13.19 -15.74
C ALA A 320 15.49 13.07 -16.56
N LEU A 321 14.33 13.40 -15.98
CA LEU A 321 13.05 13.34 -16.71
C LEU A 321 13.02 14.32 -17.88
N ILE A 322 13.52 15.55 -17.69
CA ILE A 322 13.60 16.53 -18.78
C ILE A 322 14.56 16.04 -19.87
N ALA A 323 15.72 15.50 -19.52
CA ALA A 323 16.66 14.95 -20.49
C ALA A 323 16.04 13.81 -21.31
N ILE A 324 15.30 12.91 -20.67
CA ILE A 324 14.55 11.83 -21.35
C ILE A 324 13.49 12.42 -22.29
N ALA A 325 12.72 13.41 -21.84
CA ALA A 325 11.68 14.03 -22.66
C ALA A 325 12.29 14.76 -23.87
N VAL A 326 13.38 15.51 -23.67
CA VAL A 326 14.13 16.18 -24.75
C VAL A 326 14.68 15.17 -25.74
N LEU A 327 15.33 14.11 -25.26
CA LEU A 327 15.88 13.06 -26.12
C LEU A 327 14.77 12.39 -26.95
N LYS A 328 13.61 12.10 -26.32
CA LYS A 328 12.45 11.55 -27.02
C LYS A 328 11.97 12.49 -28.12
N VAL A 329 11.84 13.79 -27.84
CA VAL A 329 11.42 14.79 -28.85
C VAL A 329 12.38 14.79 -30.04
N PHE A 330 13.68 14.73 -29.82
CA PHE A 330 14.66 14.69 -30.91
C PHE A 330 14.64 13.40 -31.72
N ILE A 331 14.48 12.24 -31.07
CA ILE A 331 14.54 10.94 -31.76
C ILE A 331 13.25 10.64 -32.50
N PHE A 332 12.08 10.88 -31.86
CA PHE A 332 10.79 10.43 -32.36
C PHE A 332 9.95 11.57 -32.93
N ASP A 333 9.88 12.71 -32.24
CA ASP A 333 8.96 13.77 -32.66
C ASP A 333 9.53 14.53 -33.89
N MET A 334 10.84 14.81 -33.90
CA MET A 334 11.50 15.52 -35.00
C MET A 334 11.56 14.74 -36.32
N SER A 335 11.57 13.40 -36.27
CA SER A 335 11.55 12.57 -37.49
C SER A 335 10.22 12.64 -38.23
N GLU A 336 9.13 12.98 -37.54
CA GLU A 336 7.78 13.07 -38.13
C GLU A 336 7.35 14.50 -38.48
N LEU A 337 8.05 15.52 -37.96
CA LEU A 337 7.69 16.93 -38.19
C LEU A 337 8.25 17.42 -39.54
N GLU A 338 7.41 17.89 -40.46
CA GLU A 338 7.82 18.60 -41.69
C GLU A 338 7.61 20.12 -41.58
N GLY A 339 8.39 20.90 -42.34
CA GLY A 339 8.20 22.35 -42.49
C GLY A 339 8.37 23.19 -41.21
N VAL A 340 7.40 24.07 -40.92
CA VAL A 340 7.46 25.11 -39.87
C VAL A 340 7.42 24.53 -38.45
N LEU A 341 6.72 23.41 -38.23
CA LEU A 341 6.59 22.80 -36.91
C LEU A 341 7.92 22.25 -36.39
N ARG A 342 8.80 21.78 -37.29
CA ARG A 342 10.17 21.36 -36.95
C ARG A 342 11.01 22.55 -36.45
N ALA A 343 10.94 23.69 -37.14
CA ALA A 343 11.63 24.92 -36.74
C ALA A 343 11.12 25.45 -35.37
N LEU A 344 9.80 25.52 -35.18
CA LEU A 344 9.20 25.92 -33.90
C LEU A 344 9.57 24.98 -32.76
N SER A 345 9.67 23.68 -33.01
CA SER A 345 10.09 22.70 -32.01
C SER A 345 11.56 22.87 -31.62
N PHE A 346 12.46 23.18 -32.57
CA PHE A 346 13.86 23.50 -32.25
C PHE A 346 13.99 24.78 -31.43
N ILE A 347 13.20 25.82 -31.75
CA ILE A 347 13.18 27.07 -30.99
C ILE A 347 12.64 26.83 -29.58
N GLY A 348 11.48 26.17 -29.46
CA GLY A 348 10.85 25.89 -28.16
C GLY A 348 11.74 25.03 -27.27
N LEU A 349 12.33 23.97 -27.82
CA LEU A 349 13.22 23.10 -27.08
C LEU A 349 14.57 23.77 -26.76
N GLY A 350 15.11 24.58 -27.69
CA GLY A 350 16.28 25.43 -27.45
C GLY A 350 16.05 26.42 -26.30
N ALA A 351 14.89 27.07 -26.26
CA ALA A 351 14.50 27.96 -25.18
C ALA A 351 14.39 27.22 -23.83
N VAL A 352 13.84 26.01 -23.81
CA VAL A 352 13.78 25.16 -22.60
C VAL A 352 15.18 24.79 -22.11
N LEU A 353 16.06 24.34 -23.02
CA LEU A 353 17.46 23.99 -22.67
C LEU A 353 18.25 25.19 -22.16
N ILE A 354 18.13 26.35 -22.82
CA ILE A 354 18.74 27.61 -22.37
C ILE A 354 18.18 27.99 -20.99
N GLY A 355 16.87 27.90 -20.78
CA GLY A 355 16.22 28.17 -19.50
C GLY A 355 16.76 27.29 -18.38
N ILE A 356 16.94 26.00 -18.62
CA ILE A 356 17.50 25.04 -17.65
C ILE A 356 18.97 25.32 -17.39
N GLY A 357 19.76 25.61 -18.43
CA GLY A 357 21.18 25.95 -18.31
C GLY A 357 21.40 27.22 -17.48
N LEU A 358 20.64 28.28 -17.77
CA LEU A 358 20.65 29.53 -17.00
C LEU A 358 20.21 29.31 -15.54
N PHE A 359 19.24 28.43 -15.32
CA PHE A 359 18.77 28.09 -13.99
C PHE A 359 19.85 27.36 -13.17
N TYR A 360 20.54 26.38 -13.77
CA TYR A 360 21.66 25.68 -13.14
C TYR A 360 22.84 26.60 -12.85
N GLN A 361 23.20 27.48 -13.79
CA GLN A 361 24.23 28.50 -13.55
C GLN A 361 23.86 29.37 -12.34
N ARG A 362 22.64 29.91 -12.27
CA ARG A 362 22.19 30.73 -11.13
C ARG A 362 22.26 29.99 -9.79
N LEU A 363 21.95 28.69 -9.75
CA LEU A 363 22.08 27.88 -8.55
C LEU A 363 23.54 27.70 -8.13
N LEU A 364 24.44 27.42 -9.08
CA LEU A 364 25.86 27.26 -8.82
C LEU A 364 26.52 28.59 -8.40
N THR A 365 26.17 29.70 -9.05
CA THR A 365 26.69 31.04 -8.69
C THR A 365 26.24 31.46 -7.29
N ARG A 366 25.00 31.11 -6.88
CA ARG A 366 24.53 31.37 -5.50
C ARG A 366 25.25 30.52 -4.47
N ALA A 367 25.45 29.22 -4.74
CA ALA A 367 26.21 28.33 -3.86
C ALA A 367 27.68 28.78 -3.70
N ALA A 368 28.31 29.25 -4.78
CA ALA A 368 29.65 29.81 -4.73
C ALA A 368 29.71 31.11 -3.89
N LYS A 369 28.70 31.98 -4.00
CA LYS A 369 28.61 33.22 -3.21
C LYS A 369 28.38 32.99 -1.72
N GLU A 370 27.61 31.97 -1.36
CA GLU A 370 27.39 31.57 0.04
C GLU A 370 28.64 30.90 0.64
N GLY A 371 29.40 30.13 -0.14
CA GLY A 371 30.66 29.52 0.29
C GLY A 371 31.81 30.52 0.48
N SER A 372 31.84 31.63 -0.26
CA SER A 372 32.82 32.72 -0.07
C SER A 372 32.43 33.72 1.04
N ALA A 373 31.24 33.59 1.63
CA ALA A 373 30.74 34.47 2.70
C ALA A 373 30.73 33.80 4.10
N ALA A 374 31.15 32.54 4.20
CA ALA A 374 31.40 31.88 5.49
C ALA A 374 32.85 32.17 5.93
N PRO A 375 33.09 32.77 7.11
CA PRO A 375 34.43 33.07 7.62
C PRO A 375 35.25 31.82 7.97
#